data_AF-Q5HPD7-F1
#
_entry.id   AF-Q5HPD7-F1
#
_cell.length_a   1.000
_cell.length_b   1.000
_cell.length_c   1.000
_cell.angle_alpha   90.00
_cell.angle_beta   90.00
_cell.angle_gamma   90.00
#
_symmetry.space_group_name_H-M   'P 1'
#
loop_
_entity.id
_entity.type
_entity.pdbx_description
1 polymer ?
#
loop_
_entity_poly.entity_id
_entity_poly.type
_entity_poly.pdbx_seq_one_letter_code
_entity_poly.pdbx_strand_id
1 'polypeptide(L)'
;MRYNISRIFGVLVGIPVAFIVWLITVFALDLSFIIDMLISFGSFIASYFPTQRLTSRKYLNEIGLSRRDYRYVQSQLHHAHTKIRTILKSFINIRSIKDFRQVNDIYRISRSIHTSIKQRPAMFFKVESFFYSHLDNALNLVDSYTRLARMPRKSQDEKLKLEQTRITLDEIKRTLIADLKRLNEEDYERLDVEIELNRLEQQRRHNN
;
A
#
# COMPACT_ATOMS: atom_id res chain seq x y z
N MET A 1 5.03 -0.87 5.67
CA MET A 1 5.39 -0.27 6.98
C MET A 1 5.31 -1.25 8.15
N ARG A 2 4.37 -2.21 8.16
CA ARG A 2 4.23 -3.16 9.27
C ARG A 2 5.40 -4.14 9.50
N TYR A 3 6.21 -4.46 8.49
CA TYR A 3 7.42 -5.27 8.75
C TYR A 3 8.54 -4.50 9.49
N ASN A 4 8.59 -3.16 9.40
CA ASN A 4 9.51 -2.37 10.24
C ASN A 4 9.02 -2.26 11.68
N ILE A 5 7.74 -2.56 11.93
CA ILE A 5 7.17 -2.61 13.27
C ILE A 5 7.85 -3.71 14.09
N SER A 6 8.28 -4.84 13.49
CA SER A 6 9.04 -5.85 14.25
C SER A 6 10.41 -5.33 14.73
N ARG A 7 11.05 -4.41 13.99
CA ARG A 7 12.26 -3.73 14.43
C ARG A 7 11.96 -2.77 15.58
N ILE A 8 10.87 -2.01 15.48
CA ILE A 8 10.42 -1.10 16.54
C ILE A 8 10.07 -1.87 17.81
N PHE A 9 9.35 -3.00 17.72
CA PHE A 9 9.06 -3.88 18.86
C PHE A 9 10.33 -4.48 19.47
N GLY A 10 11.30 -4.86 18.64
CA GLY A 10 12.60 -5.31 19.13
C GLY A 10 13.31 -4.24 19.96
N VAL A 11 13.30 -2.97 19.51
CA VAL A 11 13.89 -1.84 20.26
C VAL A 11 13.08 -1.53 21.52
N LEU A 12 11.75 -1.53 21.43
CA LEU A 12 10.84 -1.25 22.55
C LEU A 12 11.00 -2.23 23.70
N VAL A 13 11.26 -3.51 23.40
CA VAL A 13 11.55 -4.54 24.41
C VAL A 13 13.02 -4.48 24.85
N GLY A 14 13.94 -4.22 23.92
CA GLY A 14 15.37 -4.26 24.20
C GLY A 14 15.86 -3.14 25.12
N ILE A 15 15.33 -1.91 24.99
CA ILE A 15 15.74 -0.77 25.81
C ILE A 15 15.42 -0.99 27.31
N PRO A 16 14.19 -1.37 27.71
CA PRO A 16 13.89 -1.68 29.11
C PRO A 16 14.72 -2.83 29.67
N VAL A 17 14.96 -3.89 28.88
CA VAL A 17 15.81 -5.01 29.31
C VAL A 17 17.24 -4.54 29.58
N ALA A 18 17.82 -3.75 28.67
CA ALA A 18 19.16 -3.19 28.84
C ALA A 18 19.26 -2.26 30.05
N PHE A 19 18.21 -1.48 30.31
CA PHE A 19 18.14 -0.58 31.47
C PHE A 19 18.02 -1.32 32.80
N ILE A 20 17.18 -2.37 32.88
CA ILE A 20 17.06 -3.22 34.06
C ILE A 20 18.40 -3.93 34.35
N VAL A 21 19.04 -4.48 33.31
CA VAL A 21 20.34 -5.14 33.47
C VAL A 21 21.40 -4.15 33.94
N TRP A 22 21.44 -2.93 33.39
CA TRP A 22 22.35 -1.88 33.84
C TRP A 22 22.14 -1.49 35.31
N LEU A 23 20.88 -1.35 35.76
CA LEU A 23 20.59 -1.11 37.18
C LEU A 23 21.09 -2.26 38.07
N ILE A 24 20.88 -3.51 37.65
CA ILE A 24 21.34 -4.68 38.41
C ILE A 24 22.87 -4.71 38.50
N THR A 25 23.57 -4.47 37.39
CA THR A 25 25.03 -4.57 37.39
C THR A 25 25.69 -3.43 38.18
N VAL A 26 25.15 -2.21 38.10
CA VAL A 26 25.64 -1.04 38.87
C VAL A 26 25.40 -1.20 40.37
N PHE A 27 24.21 -1.65 40.79
CA PHE A 27 23.86 -1.68 42.23
C PHE A 27 24.21 -3.00 42.94
N ALA A 28 24.27 -4.13 42.22
CA ALA A 28 24.48 -5.45 42.83
C ALA A 28 25.88 -6.02 42.60
N LEU A 29 26.54 -5.67 41.49
CA LEU A 29 27.82 -6.29 41.08
C LEU A 29 29.02 -5.33 41.14
N ASP A 30 28.78 -4.03 41.32
CA ASP A 30 29.79 -2.97 41.48
C ASP A 30 30.92 -3.06 40.44
N LEU A 31 30.53 -3.31 39.18
CA LEU A 31 31.45 -3.48 38.07
C LEU A 31 31.97 -2.12 37.56
N SER A 32 33.02 -2.15 36.75
CA SER A 32 33.48 -0.92 36.08
C SER A 32 32.46 -0.46 35.04
N PHE A 33 32.30 0.87 34.93
CA PHE A 33 31.36 1.51 34.01
C PHE A 33 31.42 0.97 32.56
N ILE A 34 32.63 0.65 32.07
CA ILE A 34 32.82 0.11 30.71
C ILE A 34 32.24 -1.31 30.59
N ILE A 35 32.42 -2.14 31.62
CA ILE A 35 31.90 -3.51 31.65
C ILE A 35 30.37 -3.49 31.74
N ASP A 36 29.78 -2.59 32.54
CA ASP A 36 28.33 -2.40 32.63
C ASP A 36 27.70 -2.00 31.30
N MET A 37 28.34 -1.07 30.59
CA MET A 37 27.89 -0.65 29.25
C MET A 37 27.94 -1.81 28.26
N LEU A 38 28.98 -2.65 28.30
CA LEU A 38 29.08 -3.83 27.44
C LEU A 38 28.01 -4.88 27.76
N ILE A 39 27.74 -5.15 29.03
CA ILE A 39 26.72 -6.11 29.46
C ILE A 39 25.31 -5.61 29.10
N SER A 40 25.03 -4.33 29.32
CA SER A 40 23.76 -3.70 28.94
C SER A 40 23.54 -3.75 27.43
N PHE A 41 24.57 -3.41 26.65
CA PHE A 41 24.51 -3.52 25.19
C PHE A 41 24.34 -4.96 24.70
N GLY A 42 25.05 -5.91 25.32
CA GLY A 42 24.87 -7.34 25.06
C GLY A 42 23.44 -7.81 25.34
N SER A 43 22.84 -7.32 26.43
CA SER A 43 21.47 -7.62 26.82
C SER A 43 20.43 -7.01 25.88
N PHE A 44 20.68 -5.80 25.39
CA PHE A 44 19.89 -5.19 24.30
C PHE A 44 19.91 -6.09 23.05
N ILE A 45 21.10 -6.50 22.60
CA ILE A 45 21.26 -7.35 21.42
C ILE A 45 20.56 -8.70 21.61
N ALA A 46 20.76 -9.33 22.77
CA ALA A 46 20.21 -10.64 23.11
C ALA A 46 18.67 -10.63 23.16
N SER A 47 18.05 -9.55 23.59
CA SER A 47 16.60 -9.39 23.63
C SER A 47 16.00 -8.90 22.30
N TYR A 48 16.72 -8.05 21.56
CA TYR A 48 16.27 -7.48 20.28
C TYR A 48 16.07 -8.57 19.20
N PHE A 49 17.08 -9.42 18.97
CA PHE A 49 17.06 -10.37 17.85
C PHE A 49 15.93 -11.42 17.93
N PRO A 50 15.68 -12.09 19.07
CA PRO A 50 14.57 -13.02 19.21
C PRO A 50 13.21 -12.31 19.03
N THR A 51 13.03 -11.16 19.70
CA THR A 51 11.78 -10.37 19.63
C THR A 51 11.47 -9.95 18.20
N GLN A 52 12.47 -9.47 17.47
CA GLN A 52 12.32 -9.07 16.07
C GLN A 52 11.94 -10.28 15.19
N ARG A 53 12.63 -11.42 15.36
CA ARG A 53 12.40 -12.62 14.53
C ARG A 53 11.02 -13.22 14.78
N LEU A 54 10.60 -13.33 16.04
CA LEU A 54 9.30 -13.89 16.41
C LEU A 54 8.15 -13.01 15.91
N THR A 55 8.22 -11.69 16.17
CA THR A 55 7.20 -10.73 15.74
C THR A 55 7.07 -10.69 14.22
N SER A 56 8.19 -10.68 13.48
CA SER A 56 8.17 -10.74 12.01
C SER A 56 7.55 -12.03 11.47
N ARG A 57 7.84 -13.18 12.07
CA ARG A 57 7.25 -14.47 11.64
C ARG A 57 5.77 -14.50 11.94
N LYS A 58 5.35 -14.08 13.13
CA LYS A 58 3.95 -14.00 13.53
C LYS A 58 3.14 -13.14 12.56
N TYR A 59 3.60 -11.93 12.26
CA TYR A 59 2.94 -11.04 11.29
C TYR A 59 2.80 -11.67 9.90
N LEU A 60 3.86 -12.32 9.40
CA LEU A 60 3.83 -12.97 8.09
C LEU A 60 2.87 -14.17 8.05
N ASN A 61 2.82 -14.95 9.13
CA ASN A 61 1.87 -16.04 9.28
C ASN A 61 0.43 -15.53 9.39
N GLU A 62 0.18 -14.45 10.15
CA GLU A 62 -1.14 -13.82 10.30
C GLU A 62 -1.72 -13.34 8.96
N ILE A 63 -0.88 -12.80 8.08
CA ILE A 63 -1.31 -12.36 6.75
C ILE A 63 -1.16 -13.45 5.67
N GLY A 64 -0.72 -14.66 6.04
CA GLY A 64 -0.56 -15.78 5.12
C GLY A 64 0.50 -15.58 4.02
N LEU A 65 1.52 -14.74 4.24
CA LEU A 65 2.56 -14.46 3.23
C LEU A 65 3.91 -15.05 3.62
N SER A 66 4.61 -15.64 2.64
CA SER A 66 6.02 -15.98 2.85
C SER A 66 6.88 -14.71 2.90
N ARG A 67 8.09 -14.83 3.47
CA ARG A 67 9.10 -13.74 3.45
C ARG A 67 9.49 -13.31 2.03
N ARG A 68 9.40 -14.22 1.06
CA ARG A 68 9.73 -13.95 -0.34
C ARG A 68 8.60 -13.15 -0.98
N ASP A 69 7.36 -13.60 -0.80
CA ASP A 69 6.16 -12.97 -1.34
C ASP A 69 5.99 -11.56 -0.78
N TYR A 70 6.14 -11.41 0.54
CA TYR A 70 6.07 -10.08 1.14
C TYR A 70 7.11 -9.11 0.57
N ARG A 71 8.35 -9.56 0.34
CA ARG A 71 9.40 -8.73 -0.29
C ARG A 71 9.05 -8.39 -1.73
N TYR A 72 8.52 -9.35 -2.48
CA TYR A 72 8.04 -9.15 -3.83
C TYR A 72 6.94 -8.10 -3.89
N VAL A 73 5.90 -8.22 -3.06
CA VAL A 73 4.81 -7.23 -2.94
C VAL A 73 5.35 -5.85 -2.60
N GLN A 74 6.29 -5.74 -1.67
CA GLN A 74 6.90 -4.45 -1.31
C GLN A 74 7.68 -3.82 -2.48
N SER A 75 8.40 -4.63 -3.26
CA SER A 75 9.09 -4.15 -4.47
C SER A 75 8.08 -3.63 -5.50
N GLN A 76 6.99 -4.38 -5.76
CA GLN A 76 5.95 -3.95 -6.70
C GLN A 76 5.23 -2.68 -6.24
N LEU A 77 4.94 -2.54 -4.95
CA LEU A 77 4.42 -1.30 -4.37
C LEU A 77 5.37 -0.11 -4.62
N HIS A 78 6.67 -0.32 -4.46
CA HIS A 78 7.66 0.74 -4.71
C HIS A 78 7.68 1.17 -6.19
N HIS A 79 7.68 0.22 -7.12
CA HIS A 79 7.60 0.52 -8.55
C HIS A 79 6.30 1.24 -8.91
N ALA A 80 5.16 0.76 -8.41
CA ALA A 80 3.86 1.37 -8.64
C ALA A 80 3.78 2.80 -8.11
N HIS A 81 4.35 3.08 -6.93
CA HIS A 81 4.39 4.43 -6.35
C HIS A 81 5.08 5.43 -7.27
N THR A 82 6.18 5.02 -7.91
CA THR A 82 6.88 5.86 -8.89
C THR A 82 6.00 6.13 -10.12
N LYS A 83 5.36 5.10 -10.69
CA LYS A 83 4.44 5.24 -11.84
C LYS A 83 3.26 6.17 -11.51
N ILE A 84 2.64 6.00 -10.34
CA ILE A 84 1.53 6.84 -9.85
C ILE A 84 1.97 8.30 -9.70
N ARG A 85 3.18 8.54 -9.17
CA ARG A 85 3.74 9.90 -9.11
C ARG A 85 4.00 10.50 -10.49
N THR A 86 4.39 9.71 -11.47
CA THR A 86 4.55 10.20 -12.84
C THR A 86 3.21 10.60 -13.46
N ILE A 87 2.15 9.80 -13.27
CA ILE A 87 0.78 10.15 -13.68
C ILE A 87 0.35 11.48 -13.04
N LEU A 88 0.63 11.68 -11.75
CA LEU A 88 0.39 12.96 -11.04
C LEU A 88 1.18 14.12 -11.66
N LYS A 89 2.44 13.92 -12.05
CA LYS A 89 3.24 14.98 -12.68
C LYS A 89 2.68 15.40 -14.04
N SER A 90 2.02 14.50 -14.76
CA SER A 90 1.38 14.81 -16.05
C SER A 90 0.29 15.89 -15.92
N PHE A 91 -0.21 16.20 -14.72
CA PHE A 91 -1.15 17.31 -14.50
C PHE A 91 -0.62 18.67 -14.93
N ILE A 92 0.69 18.94 -14.76
CA ILE A 92 1.32 20.22 -15.11
C ILE A 92 1.17 20.51 -16.62
N ASN A 93 0.92 19.47 -17.40
CA ASN A 93 0.90 19.50 -18.85
C ASN A 93 -0.53 19.62 -19.43
N ILE A 94 -1.57 19.65 -18.60
CA ILE A 94 -2.97 19.64 -19.05
C ILE A 94 -3.58 21.05 -19.01
N ARG A 95 -4.15 21.49 -20.14
CA ARG A 95 -4.83 22.81 -20.25
C ARG A 95 -6.36 22.75 -20.20
N SER A 96 -6.94 21.56 -20.43
CA SER A 96 -8.38 21.34 -20.49
C SER A 96 -8.91 20.72 -19.19
N ILE A 97 -10.00 21.26 -18.66
CA ILE A 97 -10.64 20.73 -17.43
C ILE A 97 -11.15 19.30 -17.60
N LYS A 98 -11.60 18.95 -18.81
CA LYS A 98 -12.13 17.61 -19.11
C LYS A 98 -11.01 16.57 -19.10
N ASP A 99 -9.86 16.94 -19.64
CA ASP A 99 -8.66 16.11 -19.70
C ASP A 99 -8.05 15.97 -18.30
N PHE A 100 -8.09 17.05 -17.51
CA PHE A 100 -7.65 17.05 -16.12
C PHE A 100 -8.45 16.06 -15.28
N ARG A 101 -9.79 16.08 -15.40
CA ARG A 101 -10.66 15.15 -14.67
C ARG A 101 -10.30 13.70 -14.98
N GLN A 102 -10.12 13.38 -16.26
CA GLN A 102 -9.84 12.01 -16.71
C GLN A 102 -8.51 11.47 -16.15
N VAL A 103 -7.43 12.26 -16.21
CA VAL A 103 -6.14 11.87 -15.63
C VAL A 103 -6.21 11.82 -14.09
N ASN A 104 -6.97 12.73 -13.47
CA ASN A 104 -7.14 12.75 -12.02
C ASN A 104 -7.89 11.52 -11.50
N ASP A 105 -8.90 11.04 -12.22
CA ASP A 105 -9.61 9.81 -11.85
C ASP A 105 -8.65 8.62 -11.89
N ILE A 106 -7.87 8.47 -12.96
CA ILE A 106 -6.85 7.42 -13.10
C ILE A 106 -5.83 7.48 -11.95
N TYR A 107 -5.33 8.68 -11.62
CA TYR A 107 -4.43 8.89 -10.49
C TYR A 107 -5.06 8.47 -9.15
N ARG A 108 -6.29 8.94 -8.87
CA ARG A 108 -6.98 8.68 -7.60
C ARG A 108 -7.26 7.19 -7.41
N ILE A 109 -7.74 6.51 -8.45
CA ILE A 109 -8.03 5.07 -8.41
C ILE A 109 -6.72 4.30 -8.20
N SER A 110 -5.68 4.60 -9.00
CA SER A 110 -4.37 3.93 -8.87
C SER A 110 -3.75 4.12 -7.48
N ARG A 111 -3.84 5.33 -6.91
CA ARG A 111 -3.40 5.63 -5.55
C ARG A 111 -4.21 4.86 -4.51
N SER A 112 -5.52 4.69 -4.73
CA SER A 112 -6.40 3.93 -3.84
C SER A 112 -6.02 2.45 -3.82
N ILE A 113 -5.81 1.83 -4.99
CA ILE A 113 -5.33 0.44 -5.11
C ILE A 113 -3.99 0.27 -4.39
N HIS A 114 -3.00 1.12 -4.70
CA HIS A 114 -1.69 1.08 -4.06
C HIS A 114 -1.79 1.22 -2.53
N THR A 115 -2.61 2.14 -2.03
CA THR A 115 -2.79 2.36 -0.59
C THR A 115 -3.48 1.16 0.08
N SER A 116 -4.48 0.59 -0.58
CA SER A 116 -5.20 -0.60 -0.10
C SER A 116 -4.26 -1.80 0.04
N ILE A 117 -3.41 -2.07 -0.95
CA ILE A 117 -2.42 -3.14 -0.88
C ILE A 117 -1.32 -2.85 0.15
N LYS A 118 -0.89 -1.59 0.27
CA LYS A 118 0.07 -1.19 1.31
C LYS A 118 -0.45 -1.47 2.73
N GLN A 119 -1.77 -1.35 2.93
CA GLN A 119 -2.45 -1.67 4.19
C GLN A 119 -2.71 -3.16 4.36
N ARG A 120 -3.11 -3.85 3.29
CA ARG A 120 -3.43 -5.29 3.23
C ARG A 120 -2.57 -6.02 2.19
N PRO A 121 -1.29 -6.33 2.48
CA PRO A 121 -0.36 -6.89 1.48
C PRO A 121 -0.79 -8.24 0.90
N ALA A 122 -1.54 -9.05 1.66
CA ALA A 122 -2.04 -10.34 1.20
C ALA A 122 -2.99 -10.23 -0.01
N MET A 123 -3.70 -9.10 -0.12
CA MET A 123 -4.64 -8.84 -1.22
C MET A 123 -3.94 -8.55 -2.56
N PHE A 124 -2.61 -8.42 -2.57
CA PHE A 124 -1.84 -8.14 -3.79
C PHE A 124 -2.17 -9.14 -4.90
N PHE A 125 -2.23 -10.43 -4.58
CA PHE A 125 -2.44 -11.50 -5.55
C PHE A 125 -3.85 -11.52 -6.15
N LYS A 126 -4.83 -10.84 -5.55
CA LYS A 126 -6.17 -10.69 -6.14
C LYS A 126 -6.18 -9.71 -7.33
N VAL A 127 -5.20 -8.81 -7.38
CA VAL A 127 -5.11 -7.73 -8.38
C VAL A 127 -3.70 -7.55 -8.90
N GLU A 128 -2.92 -8.61 -8.98
CA GLU A 128 -1.53 -8.53 -9.43
C GLU A 128 -1.41 -7.89 -10.82
N SER A 129 -2.40 -8.10 -11.70
CA SER A 129 -2.52 -7.49 -13.03
C SER A 129 -2.47 -5.97 -13.04
N PHE A 130 -2.96 -5.33 -11.97
CA PHE A 130 -2.80 -3.90 -11.79
C PHE A 130 -1.32 -3.49 -11.80
N PHE A 131 -0.47 -4.23 -11.07
CA PHE A 131 0.93 -3.86 -10.85
C PHE A 131 1.83 -4.13 -12.05
N TYR A 132 1.58 -5.23 -12.79
CA TYR A 132 2.43 -5.63 -13.92
C TYR A 132 1.92 -5.20 -15.30
N SER A 133 0.66 -4.75 -15.42
CA SER A 133 0.08 -4.40 -16.71
C SER A 133 -0.76 -3.13 -16.68
N HIS A 134 -1.84 -3.09 -15.90
CA HIS A 134 -2.85 -2.03 -16.07
C HIS A 134 -2.30 -0.65 -15.71
N LEU A 135 -1.46 -0.56 -14.67
CA LEU A 135 -0.82 0.69 -14.28
C LEU A 135 0.22 1.18 -15.32
N ASP A 136 0.93 0.27 -15.98
CA ASP A 136 1.86 0.63 -17.05
C ASP A 136 1.14 1.16 -18.28
N ASN A 137 0.07 0.49 -18.69
CA ASN A 137 -0.78 0.95 -19.78
C ASN A 137 -1.39 2.32 -19.46
N ALA A 138 -1.87 2.52 -18.24
CA ALA A 138 -2.38 3.80 -17.78
C ALA A 138 -1.32 4.91 -17.87
N LEU A 139 -0.11 4.65 -17.36
CA LEU A 139 0.99 5.60 -17.41
C LEU A 139 1.35 5.97 -18.86
N ASN A 140 1.53 4.98 -19.73
CA ASN A 140 1.93 5.18 -21.12
C ASN A 140 0.88 5.96 -21.91
N LEU A 141 -0.41 5.67 -21.70
CA LEU A 141 -1.50 6.38 -22.36
C LEU A 141 -1.67 7.80 -21.82
N VAL A 142 -1.57 8.02 -20.51
CA VAL A 142 -1.60 9.37 -19.94
C VAL A 142 -0.44 10.21 -20.46
N ASP A 143 0.77 9.67 -20.48
CA ASP A 143 1.94 10.38 -20.99
C ASP A 143 1.79 10.72 -22.48
N SER A 144 1.41 9.74 -23.30
CA SER A 144 1.21 9.94 -24.74
C SER A 144 0.09 10.93 -25.04
N TYR A 145 -1.04 10.81 -24.35
CA TYR A 145 -2.18 11.71 -24.49
C TYR A 145 -1.82 13.13 -24.10
N THR A 146 -1.24 13.35 -22.91
CA THR A 146 -0.91 14.70 -22.43
C THR A 146 0.18 15.37 -23.27
N ARG A 147 1.14 14.60 -23.81
CA ARG A 147 2.13 15.10 -24.77
C ARG A 147 1.48 15.55 -26.08
N LEU A 148 0.68 14.67 -26.70
CA LEU A 148 0.03 14.95 -28.00
C LEU A 148 -1.03 16.06 -27.89
N ALA A 149 -1.79 16.10 -26.80
CA ALA A 149 -2.81 17.13 -26.56
C ALA A 149 -2.23 18.56 -26.56
N ARG A 150 -0.94 18.72 -26.23
CA ARG A 150 -0.26 20.03 -26.21
C ARG A 150 0.28 20.49 -27.56
N MET A 151 0.38 19.62 -28.56
CA MET A 151 0.98 19.97 -29.84
C MET A 151 0.18 21.08 -30.55
N PRO A 152 0.82 22.16 -31.04
CA PRO A 152 0.12 23.19 -31.80
C PRO A 152 -0.25 22.68 -33.20
N ARG A 153 -1.26 23.30 -33.84
CA ARG A 153 -1.64 23.09 -35.25
C ARG A 153 -1.90 21.62 -35.65
N LYS A 154 -2.67 20.89 -34.83
CA LYS A 154 -3.00 19.48 -35.06
C LYS A 154 -3.82 19.27 -36.34
N SER A 155 -3.47 18.26 -37.13
CA SER A 155 -4.25 17.79 -38.28
C SER A 155 -5.59 17.18 -37.85
N GLN A 156 -6.48 16.92 -38.81
CA GLN A 156 -7.76 16.25 -38.53
C GLN A 156 -7.54 14.82 -38.00
N ASP A 157 -6.61 14.08 -38.59
CA ASP A 157 -6.27 12.72 -38.17
C ASP A 157 -5.70 12.68 -36.75
N GLU A 158 -4.89 13.69 -36.36
CA GLU A 158 -4.37 13.79 -35.00
C GLU A 158 -5.45 14.08 -33.97
N LYS A 159 -6.47 14.89 -34.32
CA LYS A 159 -7.63 15.10 -33.46
C LYS A 159 -8.45 13.81 -33.28
N LEU A 160 -8.66 13.06 -34.35
CA LEU A 160 -9.33 11.76 -34.29
C LEU A 160 -8.57 10.76 -33.42
N LYS A 161 -7.24 10.68 -33.57
CA LYS A 161 -6.38 9.84 -32.72
C LYS A 161 -6.44 10.25 -31.24
N LEU A 162 -6.52 11.55 -30.94
CA LEU A 162 -6.67 12.04 -29.57
C LEU A 162 -8.01 11.66 -28.95
N GLU A 163 -9.11 11.73 -29.72
CA GLU A 163 -10.42 11.27 -29.25
C GLU A 163 -10.44 9.74 -29.05
N GLN A 164 -9.82 8.97 -29.95
CA GLN A 164 -9.65 7.52 -29.75
C GLN A 164 -8.85 7.22 -28.48
N THR A 165 -7.74 7.94 -28.26
CA THR A 165 -6.92 7.80 -27.05
C THR A 165 -7.74 8.14 -25.80
N ARG A 166 -8.63 9.12 -25.89
CA ARG A 166 -9.55 9.49 -24.81
C ARG A 166 -10.51 8.35 -24.45
N ILE A 167 -11.06 7.68 -25.45
CA ILE A 167 -11.93 6.50 -25.24
C ILE A 167 -11.13 5.38 -24.56
N THR A 168 -9.91 5.11 -25.04
CA THR A 168 -9.03 4.09 -24.44
C THR A 168 -8.63 4.45 -23.00
N LEU A 169 -8.42 5.72 -22.67
CA LEU A 169 -8.19 6.15 -21.28
C LEU A 169 -9.41 5.87 -20.39
N ASP A 170 -10.63 5.97 -20.91
CA ASP A 170 -11.84 5.60 -20.17
C ASP A 170 -11.97 4.08 -19.98
N GLU A 171 -11.53 3.28 -20.95
CA GLU A 171 -11.44 1.82 -20.81
C GLU A 171 -10.43 1.44 -19.72
N ILE A 172 -9.23 2.04 -19.73
CA ILE A 172 -8.23 1.84 -18.68
C ILE A 172 -8.80 2.23 -17.31
N LYS A 173 -9.49 3.37 -17.22
CA LYS A 173 -10.15 3.79 -15.99
C LYS A 173 -11.14 2.72 -15.49
N ARG A 174 -11.94 2.12 -16.38
CA ARG A 174 -12.86 1.02 -16.02
C ARG A 174 -12.11 -0.21 -15.52
N THR A 175 -11.01 -0.59 -16.17
CA THR A 175 -10.15 -1.70 -15.71
C THR A 175 -9.61 -1.44 -14.31
N LEU A 176 -9.11 -0.22 -14.05
CA LEU A 176 -8.64 0.17 -12.72
C LEU A 176 -9.76 0.17 -11.67
N ILE A 177 -10.97 0.59 -12.04
CA ILE A 177 -12.15 0.51 -11.15
C ILE A 177 -12.46 -0.96 -10.83
N ALA A 178 -12.38 -1.86 -11.82
CA ALA A 178 -12.62 -3.28 -11.60
C ALA A 178 -11.58 -3.89 -10.64
N ASP A 179 -10.29 -3.55 -10.80
CA ASP A 179 -9.25 -3.96 -9.85
C ASP A 179 -9.55 -3.43 -8.44
N LEU A 180 -9.92 -2.15 -8.31
CA LEU A 180 -10.28 -1.59 -7.00
C LEU A 180 -11.53 -2.26 -6.41
N LYS A 181 -12.51 -2.63 -7.25
CA LYS A 181 -13.72 -3.35 -6.79
C LYS A 181 -13.35 -4.73 -6.26
N ARG A 182 -12.53 -5.51 -6.98
CA ARG A 182 -12.02 -6.82 -6.55
C ARG A 182 -11.32 -6.77 -5.18
N LEU A 183 -10.67 -5.65 -4.86
CA LEU A 183 -10.04 -5.46 -3.55
C LEU A 183 -11.03 -5.27 -2.39
N ASN A 184 -12.23 -4.80 -2.67
CA ASN A 184 -13.23 -4.46 -1.67
C ASN A 184 -14.46 -5.38 -1.73
N GLU A 185 -14.45 -6.40 -2.60
CA GLU A 185 -15.58 -7.31 -2.83
C GLU A 185 -16.06 -7.97 -1.53
N GLU A 186 -15.14 -8.53 -0.75
CA GLU A 186 -15.43 -9.12 0.57
C GLU A 186 -15.99 -8.09 1.57
N ASP A 187 -15.56 -6.83 1.48
CA ASP A 187 -16.04 -5.77 2.37
C ASP A 187 -17.49 -5.38 2.01
N TYR A 188 -17.85 -5.40 0.72
CA TYR A 188 -19.22 -5.17 0.26
C TYR A 188 -20.15 -6.34 0.60
N GLU A 189 -19.71 -7.58 0.38
CA GLU A 189 -20.51 -8.77 0.74
C GLU A 189 -20.86 -8.80 2.23
N ARG A 190 -19.90 -8.45 3.09
CA ARG A 190 -20.15 -8.34 4.54
C ARG A 190 -21.17 -7.25 4.86
N LEU A 191 -21.06 -6.10 4.21
CA LEU A 191 -21.99 -4.99 4.42
C LEU A 191 -23.42 -5.38 3.99
N ASP A 192 -23.57 -6.08 2.86
CA ASP A 192 -24.87 -6.54 2.39
C ASP A 192 -25.53 -7.50 3.39
N VAL A 193 -24.76 -8.45 3.94
CA VAL A 193 -25.24 -9.36 5.00
C VAL A 193 -25.63 -8.58 6.25
N GLU A 194 -24.83 -7.61 6.69
CA GLU A 194 -25.13 -6.79 7.87
C GLU A 194 -26.41 -5.95 7.69
N ILE A 195 -26.63 -5.40 6.49
CA ILE A 195 -27.86 -4.69 6.15
C ILE A 195 -29.07 -5.64 6.18
N GLU A 196 -28.94 -6.85 5.64
CA GLU A 196 -30.02 -7.84 5.63
C GLU A 196 -30.38 -8.31 7.05
N LEU A 197 -29.38 -8.59 7.89
CA LEU A 197 -29.59 -8.95 9.29
C LEU A 197 -30.33 -7.83 10.05
N ASN A 198 -29.90 -6.58 9.89
CA ASN A 198 -30.57 -5.44 10.50
C ASN A 198 -32.03 -5.29 10.05
N ARG A 199 -32.32 -5.53 8.76
CA ARG A 199 -33.70 -5.52 8.25
C ARG A 199 -34.55 -6.61 8.90
N LEU A 200 -34.02 -7.83 9.04
CA LEU A 200 -34.71 -8.95 9.70
C LEU A 200 -34.96 -8.68 11.19
N GLU A 201 -34.03 -8.01 11.88
CA GLU A 201 -34.20 -7.59 13.27
C GLU A 201 -35.29 -6.53 13.41
N GLN A 202 -35.32 -5.53 12.52
CA GLN A 202 -36.36 -4.50 12.51
C GLN A 202 -37.75 -5.12 12.28
N GLN A 203 -37.88 -6.05 11.35
CA GLN A 203 -39.12 -6.79 11.12
C GLN A 203 -39.55 -7.59 12.36
N ARG A 204 -38.62 -8.27 13.03
CA ARG A 204 -38.91 -8.99 14.28
C ARG A 204 -39.34 -8.06 15.42
N ARG A 205 -38.77 -6.86 15.52
CA ARG A 205 -39.17 -5.86 16.52
C ARG A 205 -40.52 -5.21 16.23
N HIS A 206 -40.95 -5.15 14.97
CA HIS A 206 -42.28 -4.64 14.61
C HIS A 206 -43.38 -5.70 14.73
N ASN A 207 -43.03 -6.99 14.69
CA ASN A 207 -43.97 -8.10 14.80
C ASN A 207 -44.15 -8.64 16.25
N ASN A 208 -43.40 -8.09 17.22
CA ASN A 208 -43.54 -8.35 18.66
C ASN A 208 -44.04 -7.08 19.36
#